data_AF-A0A511HGJ3-F1
#
_entry.id   AF-A0A511HGJ3-F1
#
_cell.length_a   1.000
_cell.length_b   1.000
_cell.length_c   1.000
_cell.angle_alpha   90.00
_cell.angle_beta   90.00
_cell.angle_gamma   90.00
#
_symmetry.space_group_name_H-M   'P 1'
#
loop_
_entity.id
_entity.type
_entity.pdbx_description
1 polymer ?
#
loop_
_entity_poly.entity_id
_entity_poly.type
_entity_poly.pdbx_seq_one_letter_code
_entity_poly.pdbx_strand_id
1 'polypeptide(L)'
;MSRVPALSVVSWSGAGKTTLLTRLVPELAARGLRVAVVKHSSDAHPLHRPGSDTARYQDAGAVLTGFATPTGVQLTTATALSDALPSLLERSAGAVDLVLVEGWKDGPLPKLEVWREGLGPPLAPSRPEVLAVLSFEPALPTDFPPGLRVLHPDDVRAVADLILAHLRPSRPPPLPLVESRGVTRRFVQRWNGATLLPAQEDDIAVEEPLEIRVSGDSVATTMRTPGHDRELATGFLFAEGILQSVDDLGGLAHCGRPGEEGFGNVIEVTPAAGAFLDVERVSTARRGTLTTSACGVCGRRSVDDLLAVCPALPPGPVLPPDAVARATERLRDVQRNFARTGGVHAAAVLDADGHLLAAHEDVGRHNAVDKVVGTLVLAGTVRGPRAPRLPLTRQPAVLAVSGRVSFEIVQKAAMARIPIVAGVSAASSLAVDLALRSGMTLAAFARNERFNVYTGLERLSQV
;
A
#
# COMPACT_ATOMS: atom_id res chain seq x y z
N MET A 1 0.06 -7.81 1.68
CA MET A 1 1.34 -7.60 2.40
C MET A 1 2.43 -7.52 1.34
N SER A 2 3.12 -6.38 1.20
CA SER A 2 4.30 -6.33 0.31
C SER A 2 5.40 -7.17 0.96
N ARG A 3 5.72 -8.31 0.36
CA ARG A 3 6.83 -9.16 0.85
C ARG A 3 8.13 -8.38 0.71
N VAL A 4 8.96 -8.39 1.74
CA VAL A 4 10.34 -7.86 1.66
C VAL A 4 11.03 -8.60 0.50
N PRO A 5 11.60 -7.89 -0.49
CA PRO A 5 12.23 -8.55 -1.63
C PRO A 5 13.45 -9.35 -1.18
N ALA A 6 13.65 -10.51 -1.81
CA ALA A 6 14.74 -11.43 -1.49
C ALA A 6 15.41 -11.94 -2.77
N LEU A 7 16.73 -12.03 -2.75
CA LEU A 7 17.55 -12.49 -3.90
C LEU A 7 18.67 -13.42 -3.41
N SER A 8 18.94 -14.46 -4.17
CA SER A 8 20.04 -15.39 -3.89
C SER A 8 21.30 -15.03 -4.68
N VAL A 9 22.47 -15.10 -4.03
CA VAL A 9 23.78 -15.07 -4.70
C VAL A 9 24.32 -16.49 -4.72
N VAL A 10 24.41 -17.10 -5.91
CA VAL A 10 24.74 -18.51 -6.09
C VAL A 10 26.07 -18.69 -6.83
N SER A 11 26.80 -19.74 -6.48
CA SER A 11 28.05 -20.11 -7.15
C SER A 11 28.54 -21.48 -6.69
N TRP A 12 29.55 -22.02 -7.39
CA TRP A 12 30.42 -23.08 -6.86
C TRP A 12 31.33 -22.56 -5.74
N SER A 13 31.85 -23.48 -4.92
CA SER A 13 32.74 -23.13 -3.80
C SER A 13 33.98 -22.40 -4.33
N GLY A 14 34.47 -21.40 -3.59
CA GLY A 14 35.64 -20.60 -3.99
C GLY A 14 35.40 -19.47 -4.99
N ALA A 15 34.18 -19.27 -5.51
CA ALA A 15 33.93 -18.25 -6.54
C ALA A 15 33.89 -16.79 -6.02
N GLY A 16 33.90 -16.58 -4.70
CA GLY A 16 33.97 -15.24 -4.08
C GLY A 16 32.64 -14.62 -3.64
N LYS A 17 31.58 -15.41 -3.40
CA LYS A 17 30.26 -14.90 -2.94
C LYS A 17 30.36 -14.03 -1.68
N THR A 18 31.04 -14.52 -0.65
CA THR A 18 31.19 -13.78 0.62
C THR A 18 31.91 -12.45 0.39
N THR A 19 32.99 -12.46 -0.42
CA THR A 19 33.75 -11.25 -0.79
C THR A 19 32.90 -10.23 -1.56
N LEU A 20 32.04 -10.70 -2.46
CA LEU A 20 31.09 -9.83 -3.16
C LEU A 20 30.08 -9.23 -2.17
N LEU A 21 29.45 -10.06 -1.34
CA LEU A 21 28.41 -9.62 -0.41
C LEU A 21 28.94 -8.63 0.63
N THR A 22 30.15 -8.82 1.16
CA THR A 22 30.75 -7.89 2.13
C THR A 22 31.05 -6.52 1.54
N ARG A 23 31.23 -6.40 0.21
CA ARG A 23 31.38 -5.12 -0.48
C ARG A 23 30.03 -4.54 -0.93
N LEU A 24 29.09 -5.39 -1.29
CA LEU A 24 27.78 -5.01 -1.80
C LEU A 24 26.84 -4.50 -0.71
N VAL A 25 26.87 -5.09 0.49
CA VAL A 25 26.01 -4.67 1.61
C VAL A 25 26.25 -3.19 1.99
N PRO A 26 27.49 -2.71 2.19
CA PRO A 26 27.75 -1.30 2.44
C PRO A 26 27.31 -0.37 1.31
N GLU A 27 27.49 -0.77 0.04
CA GLU A 27 27.05 0.01 -1.13
C GLU A 27 25.53 0.17 -1.16
N LEU A 28 24.78 -0.92 -0.89
CA LEU A 28 23.31 -0.87 -0.81
C LEU A 28 22.83 -0.05 0.40
N ALA A 29 23.53 -0.15 1.54
CA ALA A 29 23.23 0.66 2.73
C ALA A 29 23.47 2.16 2.50
N ALA A 30 24.55 2.52 1.80
CA ALA A 30 24.82 3.90 1.40
C ALA A 30 23.73 4.48 0.48
N ARG A 31 22.99 3.62 -0.22
CA ARG A 31 21.83 3.97 -1.06
C ARG A 31 20.50 3.94 -0.29
N GLY A 32 20.53 3.79 1.03
CA GLY A 32 19.38 3.89 1.92
C GLY A 32 18.63 2.57 2.18
N LEU A 33 19.18 1.41 1.78
CA LEU A 33 18.56 0.10 2.06
C LEU A 33 19.07 -0.51 3.37
N ARG A 34 18.16 -1.01 4.20
CA ARG A 34 18.49 -1.91 5.32
C ARG A 34 18.53 -3.34 4.81
N VAL A 35 19.73 -3.89 4.68
CA VAL A 35 19.96 -5.20 4.07
C VAL A 35 20.14 -6.27 5.15
N ALA A 36 19.37 -7.36 5.06
CA ALA A 36 19.64 -8.58 5.81
C ALA A 36 20.38 -9.59 4.93
N VAL A 37 21.28 -10.38 5.54
CA VAL A 37 22.02 -11.44 4.86
C VAL A 37 21.72 -12.77 5.54
N VAL A 38 21.37 -13.78 4.73
CA VAL A 38 21.11 -15.15 5.20
C VAL A 38 22.08 -16.08 4.49
N LYS A 39 22.82 -16.88 5.25
CA LYS A 39 23.72 -17.88 4.67
C LYS A 39 23.06 -19.24 4.62
N HIS A 40 22.93 -19.81 3.43
CA HIS A 40 22.46 -21.18 3.22
C HIS A 40 23.65 -22.13 3.07
N SER A 41 23.74 -23.12 3.95
CA SER A 41 24.71 -24.22 3.87
C SER A 41 24.00 -25.51 3.46
N SER A 42 24.57 -26.25 2.50
CA SER A 42 24.16 -27.64 2.20
C SER A 42 24.74 -28.63 3.20
N ASP A 43 25.83 -28.26 3.89
CA ASP A 43 26.47 -29.09 4.89
C ASP A 43 25.76 -28.91 6.23
N ALA A 44 25.55 -30.01 6.95
CA ALA A 44 24.98 -30.02 8.29
C ALA A 44 25.92 -29.27 9.25
N HIS A 45 25.62 -27.99 9.48
CA HIS A 45 26.31 -27.18 10.46
C HIS A 45 25.45 -27.10 11.72
N PRO A 46 25.94 -27.54 12.89
CA PRO A 46 25.15 -27.46 14.12
C PRO A 46 24.87 -25.98 14.43
N LEU A 47 23.59 -25.64 14.66
CA LEU A 47 23.16 -24.26 14.92
C LEU A 47 23.61 -23.76 16.30
N HIS A 48 23.93 -24.69 17.20
CA HIS A 48 24.53 -24.43 18.51
C HIS A 48 25.85 -25.20 18.65
N ARG A 49 26.77 -24.65 19.44
CA ARG A 49 28.02 -25.34 19.76
C ARG A 49 27.71 -26.68 20.46
N PRO A 50 28.25 -27.81 20.00
CA PRO A 50 28.04 -29.10 20.66
C PRO A 50 28.41 -29.05 22.15
N GLY A 51 27.53 -29.60 23.00
CA GLY A 51 27.70 -29.62 24.46
C GLY A 51 27.36 -28.31 25.20
N SER A 52 26.97 -27.24 24.49
CA SER A 52 26.51 -25.99 25.11
C SER A 52 25.12 -26.13 25.75
N ASP A 53 24.78 -25.23 26.67
CA ASP A 53 23.44 -25.18 27.30
C ASP A 53 22.33 -25.02 26.26
N THR A 54 22.54 -24.19 25.25
CA THR A 54 21.62 -24.02 24.12
C THR A 54 21.47 -25.28 23.29
N ALA A 55 22.55 -26.05 23.07
CA ALA A 55 22.41 -27.35 22.40
C ALA A 55 21.57 -28.31 23.25
N ARG A 56 21.80 -28.35 24.57
CA ARG A 56 21.01 -29.17 25.49
C ARG A 56 19.53 -28.77 25.54
N TYR A 57 19.21 -27.48 25.46
CA TYR A 57 17.82 -27.03 25.38
C TYR A 57 17.15 -27.44 24.07
N GLN A 58 17.85 -27.35 22.94
CA GLN A 58 17.34 -27.82 21.66
C GLN A 58 17.11 -29.35 21.68
N ASP A 59 18.07 -30.12 22.20
CA ASP A 59 17.96 -31.58 22.36
C ASP A 59 16.81 -31.97 23.30
N ALA A 60 16.52 -31.14 24.30
CA ALA A 60 15.38 -31.29 25.20
C ALA A 60 14.02 -30.91 24.56
N GLY A 61 14.01 -30.44 23.31
CA GLY A 61 12.80 -30.13 22.55
C GLY A 61 12.37 -28.66 22.56
N ALA A 62 13.24 -27.73 22.96
CA ALA A 62 12.93 -26.30 22.85
C ALA A 62 12.74 -25.89 21.37
N VAL A 63 11.54 -25.41 21.04
CA VAL A 63 11.15 -25.01 19.66
C VAL A 63 11.92 -23.76 19.18
N LEU A 64 12.38 -22.94 20.12
CA LEU A 64 13.16 -21.73 19.86
C LEU A 64 14.24 -21.59 20.94
N THR A 65 15.50 -21.51 20.52
CA THR A 65 16.65 -21.47 21.44
C THR A 65 17.65 -20.40 21.03
N GLY A 66 18.34 -19.77 21.98
CA GLY A 66 19.35 -18.78 21.62
C GLY A 66 19.96 -18.03 22.79
N PHE A 67 20.55 -16.87 22.49
CA PHE A 67 21.29 -16.04 23.45
C PHE A 67 20.69 -14.63 23.51
N ALA A 68 20.69 -14.03 24.69
CA ALA A 68 20.41 -12.63 24.90
C ALA A 68 21.56 -11.98 25.68
N THR A 69 22.12 -10.91 25.14
CA THR A 69 23.25 -10.17 25.70
C THR A 69 22.97 -8.67 25.59
N PRO A 70 23.68 -7.80 26.34
CA PRO A 70 23.54 -6.35 26.19
C PRO A 70 23.79 -5.84 24.75
N THR A 71 24.56 -6.58 23.96
CA THR A 71 24.92 -6.22 22.57
C THR A 71 23.98 -6.82 21.53
N GLY A 72 23.02 -7.67 21.93
CA GLY A 72 22.05 -8.24 21.00
C GLY A 72 21.49 -9.59 21.41
N VAL A 73 20.53 -10.03 20.61
CA VAL A 73 19.79 -11.29 20.79
C VAL A 73 19.94 -12.13 19.52
N GLN A 74 20.17 -13.42 19.70
CA GLN A 74 20.12 -14.43 18.64
C GLN A 74 19.06 -15.47 19.02
N LEU A 75 18.17 -15.79 18.09
CA LEU A 75 17.18 -16.86 18.23
C LEU A 75 17.32 -17.84 17.07
N THR A 76 17.22 -19.12 17.38
CA THR A 76 17.44 -20.24 16.48
C THR A 76 16.22 -21.14 16.50
N THR A 77 15.76 -21.53 15.32
CA THR A 77 14.67 -22.50 15.14
C THR A 77 15.18 -23.68 14.31
N ALA A 78 14.62 -24.87 14.54
CA ALA A 78 14.91 -26.07 13.78
C ALA A 78 14.18 -26.14 12.42
N THR A 79 13.39 -25.12 12.08
CA THR A 79 12.64 -25.05 10.82
C THR A 79 13.57 -24.83 9.62
N ALA A 80 13.36 -25.59 8.55
CA ALA A 80 14.11 -25.45 7.30
C ALA A 80 13.96 -24.05 6.68
N LEU A 81 14.98 -23.58 5.95
CA LEU A 81 14.99 -22.24 5.36
C LEU A 81 13.79 -21.99 4.43
N SER A 82 13.36 -22.99 3.66
CA SER A 82 12.18 -22.88 2.78
C SER A 82 10.92 -22.51 3.54
N ASP A 83 10.78 -23.04 4.76
CA ASP A 83 9.57 -22.92 5.57
C ASP A 83 9.68 -21.73 6.51
N ALA A 84 10.90 -21.41 6.97
CA ALA A 84 11.18 -20.31 7.88
C ALA A 84 11.26 -18.95 7.17
N LEU A 85 11.78 -18.89 5.93
CA LEU A 85 12.06 -17.63 5.23
C LEU A 85 10.79 -16.78 5.05
N PRO A 86 9.62 -17.30 4.62
CA PRO A 86 8.41 -16.48 4.52
C PRO A 86 8.05 -15.79 5.84
N SER A 87 8.05 -16.54 6.95
CA SER A 87 7.73 -15.98 8.27
C SER A 87 8.82 -15.05 8.80
N LEU A 88 10.08 -15.27 8.46
CA LEU A 88 11.19 -14.36 8.80
C LEU A 88 11.05 -13.04 8.04
N LEU A 89 10.70 -13.06 6.77
CA LEU A 89 10.44 -11.87 5.96
C LEU A 89 9.24 -11.08 6.50
N GLU A 90 8.17 -11.78 6.90
CA GLU A 90 6.99 -11.16 7.52
C GLU A 90 7.33 -10.48 8.85
N ARG A 91 8.08 -11.14 9.73
CA ARG A 91 8.53 -10.56 11.02
C ARG A 91 9.51 -9.41 10.84
N SER A 92 10.24 -9.38 9.73
CA SER A 92 11.23 -8.35 9.43
C SER A 92 10.64 -7.18 8.62
N ALA A 93 9.35 -7.24 8.28
CA ALA A 93 8.66 -6.18 7.57
C ALA A 93 8.73 -4.87 8.35
N GLY A 94 9.21 -3.81 7.69
CA GLY A 94 9.42 -2.51 8.33
C GLY A 94 10.78 -2.36 9.02
N ALA A 95 11.56 -3.43 9.21
CA ALA A 95 12.93 -3.39 9.73
C ALA A 95 14.01 -3.62 8.66
N VAL A 96 13.67 -4.35 7.59
CA VAL A 96 14.57 -4.73 6.49
C VAL A 96 13.90 -4.37 5.16
N ASP A 97 14.69 -3.83 4.23
CA ASP A 97 14.24 -3.41 2.90
C ASP A 97 14.64 -4.41 1.80
N LEU A 98 15.65 -5.26 2.06
CA LEU A 98 16.14 -6.30 1.14
C LEU A 98 16.76 -7.48 1.90
N VAL A 99 16.49 -8.71 1.47
CA VAL A 99 17.20 -9.91 1.94
C VAL A 99 18.11 -10.47 0.85
N LEU A 100 19.37 -10.67 1.19
CA LEU A 100 20.34 -11.37 0.35
C LEU A 100 20.61 -12.75 0.92
N VAL A 101 20.34 -13.80 0.14
CA VAL A 101 20.64 -15.18 0.52
C VAL A 101 21.95 -15.60 -0.13
N GLU A 102 22.99 -15.84 0.66
CA GLU A 102 24.22 -16.45 0.18
C GLU A 102 23.99 -17.96 -0.01
N GLY A 103 23.90 -18.42 -1.26
CA GLY A 103 23.64 -19.81 -1.61
C GLY A 103 22.19 -20.10 -1.98
N TRP A 104 21.70 -21.30 -1.62
CA TRP A 104 20.37 -21.82 -1.96
C TRP A 104 20.13 -21.94 -3.48
N LYS A 105 20.99 -22.75 -4.13
CA LYS A 105 21.01 -22.95 -5.59
C LYS A 105 19.67 -23.43 -6.15
N ASP A 106 18.95 -24.24 -5.40
CA ASP A 106 17.68 -24.87 -5.83
C ASP A 106 16.46 -24.16 -5.21
N GLY A 107 16.68 -23.01 -4.56
CA GLY A 107 15.64 -22.18 -3.98
C GLY A 107 14.85 -21.40 -5.05
N PRO A 108 13.62 -20.97 -4.74
CA PRO A 108 12.74 -20.29 -5.69
C PRO A 108 13.07 -18.81 -5.91
N LEU A 109 14.08 -18.27 -5.22
CA LEU A 109 14.43 -16.84 -5.31
C LEU A 109 15.06 -16.50 -6.67
N PRO A 110 14.89 -15.25 -7.16
CA PRO A 110 15.74 -14.69 -8.20
C PRO A 110 17.21 -14.78 -7.81
N LYS A 111 18.10 -14.96 -8.79
CA LYS A 111 19.50 -15.31 -8.53
C LYS A 111 20.48 -14.40 -9.28
N LEU A 112 21.56 -14.05 -8.61
CA LEU A 112 22.80 -13.59 -9.25
C LEU A 112 23.79 -14.75 -9.20
N GLU A 113 24.25 -15.20 -10.37
CA GLU A 113 25.28 -16.23 -10.43
C GLU A 113 26.66 -15.59 -10.43
N VAL A 114 27.51 -15.96 -9.47
CA VAL A 114 28.95 -15.68 -9.55
C VAL A 114 29.63 -16.87 -10.21
N TRP A 115 30.16 -16.67 -11.42
CA TRP A 115 30.78 -17.73 -12.20
C TRP A 115 32.26 -17.44 -12.47
N ARG A 116 33.09 -18.48 -12.33
CA ARG A 116 34.52 -18.47 -12.64
C ARG A 116 34.88 -19.75 -13.37
N GLU A 117 35.79 -19.65 -14.32
CA GLU A 117 36.32 -20.82 -15.02
C GLU A 117 36.99 -21.78 -14.03
N GLY A 118 36.86 -23.09 -14.28
CA GLY A 118 37.51 -24.15 -13.48
C GLY A 118 36.87 -24.49 -12.12
N LEU A 119 35.88 -23.74 -11.63
CA LEU A 119 35.20 -24.04 -10.35
C LEU A 119 33.95 -24.92 -10.49
N GLY A 120 33.37 -24.98 -11.69
CA GLY A 120 32.23 -25.82 -12.02
C GLY A 120 31.43 -25.29 -13.21
N PRO A 121 30.48 -26.09 -13.74
CA PRO A 121 29.68 -25.70 -14.88
C PRO A 121 28.73 -24.52 -14.54
N PRO A 122 28.37 -23.68 -15.51
CA PRO A 122 27.37 -22.62 -15.33
C PRO A 122 26.05 -23.14 -14.74
N LEU A 123 25.47 -22.37 -13.83
CA LEU A 123 24.19 -22.67 -13.19
C LEU A 123 23.00 -22.08 -13.98
N ALA A 124 23.19 -20.91 -14.59
CA ALA A 124 22.21 -20.19 -15.40
C ALA A 124 21.50 -21.02 -16.47
N PRO A 125 22.14 -21.95 -17.20
CA PRO A 125 21.47 -22.71 -18.26
C PRO A 125 20.33 -23.60 -17.74
N SER A 126 20.41 -24.00 -16.46
CA SER A 126 19.42 -24.86 -15.81
C SER A 126 18.51 -24.11 -14.83
N ARG A 127 18.68 -22.78 -14.70
CA ARG A 127 18.01 -21.97 -13.66
C ARG A 127 17.45 -20.69 -14.29
N PRO A 128 16.18 -20.70 -14.70
CA PRO A 128 15.55 -19.55 -15.36
C PRO A 128 15.43 -18.32 -14.45
N GLU A 129 15.60 -18.48 -13.12
CA GLU A 129 15.57 -17.35 -12.18
C GLU A 129 16.90 -16.58 -12.10
N VAL A 130 17.94 -16.98 -12.84
CA VAL A 130 19.20 -16.22 -12.91
C VAL A 130 18.99 -14.92 -13.69
N LEU A 131 19.17 -13.80 -13.01
CA LEU A 131 18.98 -12.45 -13.56
C LEU A 131 20.23 -11.93 -14.29
N ALA A 132 21.40 -12.29 -13.79
CA ALA A 132 22.68 -11.89 -14.34
C ALA A 132 23.81 -12.81 -13.86
N VAL A 133 24.90 -12.79 -14.62
CA VAL A 133 26.15 -13.49 -14.32
C VAL A 133 27.22 -12.48 -13.96
N LEU A 134 27.89 -12.74 -12.84
CA LEU A 134 29.01 -11.96 -12.32
C LEU A 134 30.28 -12.77 -12.59
N SER A 135 31.11 -12.32 -13.54
CA SER A 135 32.31 -13.05 -13.95
C SER A 135 33.53 -12.14 -14.15
N PHE A 136 34.71 -12.69 -13.82
CA PHE A 136 36.00 -12.08 -14.11
C PHE A 136 36.47 -12.39 -15.53
N GLU A 137 35.82 -13.34 -16.21
CA GLU A 137 36.26 -13.81 -17.51
C GLU A 137 35.85 -12.82 -18.62
N PRO A 138 36.72 -12.59 -19.62
CA PRO A 138 36.44 -11.68 -20.73
C PRO A 138 35.36 -12.21 -21.68
N ALA A 139 35.14 -13.52 -21.69
CA ALA A 139 34.09 -14.19 -22.46
C ALA A 139 33.47 -15.32 -21.63
N LEU A 140 32.15 -15.45 -21.71
CA LEU A 140 31.43 -16.57 -21.12
C LEU A 140 31.38 -17.76 -22.09
N PRO A 141 31.36 -19.00 -21.59
CA PRO A 141 31.14 -20.18 -22.42
C PRO A 141 29.77 -20.14 -23.14
N THR A 142 29.69 -20.88 -24.26
CA THR A 142 28.54 -20.83 -25.20
C THR A 142 27.25 -21.43 -24.64
N ASP A 143 27.32 -22.09 -23.49
CA ASP A 143 26.20 -22.70 -22.78
C ASP A 143 25.35 -21.67 -22.01
N PHE A 144 25.83 -20.45 -21.80
CA PHE A 144 25.04 -19.39 -21.19
C PHE A 144 23.86 -18.95 -22.08
N PRO A 145 22.66 -18.69 -21.50
CA PRO A 145 21.52 -18.21 -22.26
C PRO A 145 21.82 -16.89 -23.00
N PRO A 146 21.42 -16.74 -24.28
CA PRO A 146 21.64 -15.51 -25.02
C PRO A 146 20.86 -14.35 -24.39
N GLY A 147 21.49 -13.17 -24.30
CA GLY A 147 20.88 -11.96 -23.75
C GLY A 147 20.95 -11.83 -22.23
N LEU A 148 21.57 -12.78 -21.52
CA LEU A 148 21.81 -12.67 -20.08
C LEU A 148 22.82 -11.54 -19.79
N ARG A 149 22.51 -10.69 -18.82
CA ARG A 149 23.39 -9.57 -18.45
C ARG A 149 24.64 -10.12 -17.76
N VAL A 150 25.82 -9.68 -18.21
CA VAL A 150 27.11 -10.02 -17.62
C VAL A 150 27.70 -8.77 -16.97
N LEU A 151 28.12 -8.87 -15.72
CA LEU A 151 28.77 -7.78 -14.99
C LEU A 151 30.09 -8.28 -14.38
N HIS A 152 31.04 -7.36 -14.22
CA HIS A 152 32.26 -7.66 -13.50
C HIS A 152 31.99 -7.65 -11.98
N PRO A 153 32.41 -8.66 -11.19
CA PRO A 153 32.13 -8.73 -9.75
C PRO A 153 32.71 -7.56 -8.94
N ASP A 154 33.79 -6.93 -9.42
CA ASP A 154 34.37 -5.75 -8.76
C ASP A 154 33.60 -4.46 -9.03
N ASP A 155 32.72 -4.43 -10.03
CA ASP A 155 31.82 -3.30 -10.29
C ASP A 155 30.58 -3.40 -9.38
N VAL A 156 30.83 -3.23 -8.08
CA VAL A 156 29.81 -3.33 -7.04
C VAL A 156 28.68 -2.31 -7.28
N ARG A 157 28.98 -1.17 -7.90
CA ARG A 157 27.98 -0.16 -8.24
C ARG A 157 27.03 -0.66 -9.31
N ALA A 158 27.52 -1.26 -10.39
CA ALA A 158 26.68 -1.84 -11.42
C ALA A 158 25.86 -3.03 -10.91
N VAL A 159 26.42 -3.84 -9.99
CA VAL A 159 25.69 -4.91 -9.32
C VAL A 159 24.56 -4.36 -8.44
N ALA A 160 24.84 -3.29 -7.67
CA ALA A 160 23.82 -2.61 -6.87
C ALA A 160 22.74 -1.94 -7.74
N ASP A 161 23.10 -1.35 -8.89
CA ASP A 161 22.15 -0.79 -9.86
C ASP A 161 21.24 -1.86 -10.45
N LEU A 162 21.79 -3.04 -10.77
CA LEU A 162 21.01 -4.17 -11.24
C LEU A 162 20.01 -4.64 -10.17
N ILE A 163 20.47 -4.77 -8.92
CA ILE A 163 19.59 -5.13 -7.80
C ILE A 163 18.50 -4.08 -7.66
N LEU A 164 18.84 -2.79 -7.58
CA LEU A 164 17.85 -1.72 -7.48
C LEU A 164 16.91 -1.68 -8.68
N ALA A 165 17.36 -1.98 -9.90
CA ALA A 165 16.49 -2.08 -11.07
C ALA A 165 15.53 -3.28 -10.99
N HIS A 166 15.94 -4.37 -10.35
CA HIS A 166 15.08 -5.50 -10.03
C HIS A 166 14.11 -5.20 -8.87
N LEU A 167 14.51 -4.34 -7.93
CA LEU A 167 13.69 -3.86 -6.82
C LEU A 167 12.72 -2.74 -7.24
N ARG A 168 13.08 -1.96 -8.27
CA ARG A 168 12.16 -1.05 -8.93
C ARG A 168 11.00 -1.91 -9.41
N PRO A 169 9.76 -1.55 -9.08
CA PRO A 169 8.64 -2.28 -9.63
C PRO A 169 8.79 -2.24 -11.16
N SER A 170 9.01 -3.41 -11.77
CA SER A 170 8.50 -3.65 -13.12
C SER A 170 7.09 -3.11 -13.13
N ARG A 171 6.75 -2.31 -14.17
CA ARG A 171 5.43 -1.69 -14.43
C ARG A 171 4.41 -2.39 -13.55
N PRO A 172 3.79 -1.69 -12.57
CA PRO A 172 3.13 -2.31 -11.44
C PRO A 172 2.45 -3.56 -11.96
N PRO A 173 2.74 -4.76 -11.41
CA PRO A 173 2.06 -5.96 -11.88
C PRO A 173 0.60 -5.56 -11.99
N PRO A 174 -0.13 -5.93 -13.07
CA PRO A 174 -1.57 -5.74 -13.03
C PRO A 174 -1.94 -6.24 -11.65
N LEU A 175 -2.54 -5.34 -10.84
CA LEU A 175 -3.00 -5.64 -9.49
C LEU A 175 -3.39 -7.10 -9.53
N PRO A 176 -2.85 -7.95 -8.61
CA PRO A 176 -3.06 -9.40 -8.69
C PRO A 176 -4.48 -9.61 -9.16
N LEU A 177 -4.75 -10.55 -10.08
CA LEU A 177 -6.12 -10.88 -10.46
C LEU A 177 -6.87 -11.30 -9.18
N VAL A 178 -7.24 -10.31 -8.36
CA VAL A 178 -8.36 -10.29 -7.48
C VAL A 178 -9.43 -10.54 -8.50
N GLU A 179 -10.02 -11.73 -8.43
CA GLU A 179 -11.38 -11.97 -8.93
C GLU A 179 -12.08 -10.63 -8.91
N SER A 180 -12.59 -10.14 -10.04
CA SER A 180 -13.01 -8.73 -10.19
C SER A 180 -14.07 -8.33 -9.17
N ARG A 181 -13.65 -8.05 -7.93
CA ARG A 181 -14.47 -7.63 -6.81
C ARG A 181 -14.80 -6.19 -7.16
N GLY A 182 -16.06 -6.01 -7.54
CA GLY A 182 -16.55 -4.74 -8.06
C GLY A 182 -17.12 -4.75 -9.47
N VAL A 183 -17.00 -5.85 -10.24
CA VAL A 183 -17.69 -5.98 -11.52
C VAL A 183 -18.40 -7.33 -11.61
N THR A 184 -19.69 -7.30 -11.98
CA THR A 184 -20.49 -8.49 -12.27
C THR A 184 -21.15 -8.34 -13.63
N ARG A 185 -21.58 -9.45 -14.24
CA ARG A 185 -22.24 -9.44 -15.54
C ARG A 185 -23.73 -9.64 -15.41
N ARG A 186 -24.52 -8.88 -16.16
CA ARG A 186 -25.98 -9.05 -16.28
C ARG A 186 -26.38 -8.98 -17.74
N PHE A 187 -27.44 -9.70 -18.10
CA PHE A 187 -28.05 -9.54 -19.41
C PHE A 187 -28.80 -8.20 -19.48
N VAL A 188 -28.53 -7.44 -20.54
CA VAL A 188 -29.20 -6.17 -20.84
C VAL A 188 -29.81 -6.24 -22.24
N GLN A 189 -30.90 -5.49 -22.44
CA GLN A 189 -31.38 -5.17 -23.78
C GLN A 189 -31.12 -3.69 -24.08
N ARG A 190 -30.60 -3.41 -25.27
CA ARG A 190 -30.24 -2.05 -25.69
C ARG A 190 -31.13 -1.59 -26.83
N TRP A 191 -31.41 -0.30 -26.86
CA TRP A 191 -32.08 0.35 -28.00
C TRP A 191 -31.04 1.11 -28.83
N ASN A 192 -31.10 0.97 -30.15
CA ASN A 192 -30.41 1.84 -31.10
C ASN A 192 -31.46 2.67 -31.85
N GLY A 193 -31.72 3.89 -31.37
CA GLY A 193 -32.87 4.68 -31.81
C GLY A 193 -34.18 3.95 -31.51
N ALA A 194 -34.95 3.63 -32.57
CA ALA A 194 -36.23 2.92 -32.46
C ALA A 194 -36.10 1.38 -32.51
N THR A 195 -34.89 0.82 -32.58
CA THR A 195 -34.69 -0.63 -32.72
C THR A 195 -34.24 -1.25 -31.40
N LEU A 196 -34.95 -2.27 -30.92
CA LEU A 196 -34.53 -3.11 -29.80
C LEU A 196 -33.51 -4.16 -30.29
N LEU A 197 -32.33 -4.15 -29.70
CA LEU A 197 -31.25 -5.10 -30.00
C LEU A 197 -31.39 -6.40 -29.18
N PRO A 198 -30.80 -7.52 -29.64
CA PRO A 198 -30.74 -8.76 -28.87
C PRO A 198 -30.12 -8.57 -27.48
N ALA A 199 -30.54 -9.41 -26.53
CA ALA A 199 -29.96 -9.41 -25.18
C ALA A 199 -28.46 -9.77 -25.23
N GLN A 200 -27.65 -9.04 -24.49
CA GLN A 200 -26.21 -9.27 -24.38
C GLN A 200 -25.74 -9.09 -22.94
N GLU A 201 -24.60 -9.69 -22.59
CA GLU A 201 -23.96 -9.44 -21.30
C GLU A 201 -23.40 -8.01 -21.24
N ASP A 202 -23.58 -7.36 -20.10
CA ASP A 202 -22.98 -6.08 -19.76
C ASP A 202 -22.22 -6.17 -18.44
N ASP A 203 -21.10 -5.46 -18.36
CA ASP A 203 -20.32 -5.32 -17.13
C ASP A 203 -20.94 -4.21 -16.28
N ILE A 204 -21.42 -4.55 -15.09
CA ILE A 204 -21.99 -3.60 -14.13
C ILE A 204 -21.20 -3.59 -12.83
N ALA A 205 -21.18 -2.43 -12.17
CA ALA A 205 -20.52 -2.28 -10.88
C ALA A 205 -21.24 -3.14 -9.82
N VAL A 206 -20.47 -3.82 -8.97
CA VAL A 206 -21.02 -4.49 -7.78
C VAL A 206 -21.18 -3.46 -6.67
N GLU A 207 -22.35 -3.48 -6.04
CA GLU A 207 -22.71 -2.68 -4.89
C GLU A 207 -23.22 -3.63 -3.80
N GLU A 208 -22.52 -3.66 -2.66
CA GLU A 208 -22.87 -4.49 -1.51
C GLU A 208 -22.81 -3.66 -0.22
N PRO A 209 -23.67 -3.94 0.77
CA PRO A 209 -23.58 -3.28 2.06
C PRO A 209 -22.31 -3.71 2.80
N LEU A 210 -21.61 -2.77 3.45
CA LEU A 210 -20.60 -3.05 4.46
C LEU A 210 -21.04 -2.42 5.77
N GLU A 211 -21.22 -3.26 6.80
CA GLU A 211 -21.39 -2.84 8.17
C GLU A 211 -20.02 -2.70 8.86
N ILE A 212 -19.75 -1.54 9.44
CA ILE A 212 -18.55 -1.26 10.24
C ILE A 212 -18.94 -1.34 11.71
N ARG A 213 -18.30 -2.25 12.44
CA ARG A 213 -18.47 -2.42 13.88
C ARG A 213 -17.21 -2.05 14.64
N VAL A 214 -17.38 -1.50 15.83
CA VAL A 214 -16.28 -1.22 16.76
C VAL A 214 -16.61 -1.90 18.08
N SER A 215 -15.77 -2.85 18.50
CA SER A 215 -15.99 -3.64 19.73
C SER A 215 -17.38 -4.28 19.81
N GLY A 216 -17.91 -4.75 18.68
CA GLY A 216 -19.23 -5.35 18.53
C GLY A 216 -20.37 -4.38 18.25
N ASP A 217 -20.20 -3.07 18.48
CA ASP A 217 -21.24 -2.07 18.24
C ASP A 217 -21.26 -1.60 16.78
N SER A 218 -22.43 -1.62 16.16
CA SER A 218 -22.63 -1.14 14.79
C SER A 218 -22.50 0.38 14.72
N VAL A 219 -21.51 0.85 13.95
CA VAL A 219 -21.19 2.28 13.81
C VAL A 219 -21.80 2.87 12.55
N ALA A 220 -21.70 2.15 11.44
CA ALA A 220 -22.23 2.60 10.15
C ALA A 220 -22.45 1.42 9.20
N THR A 221 -23.40 1.60 8.28
CA THR A 221 -23.60 0.72 7.13
C THR A 221 -23.57 1.55 5.85
N THR A 222 -22.64 1.24 4.94
CA THR A 222 -22.47 1.94 3.66
C THR A 222 -22.61 0.97 2.49
N MET A 223 -23.10 1.44 1.35
CA MET A 223 -23.09 0.66 0.11
C MET A 223 -21.77 0.90 -0.61
N ARG A 224 -20.98 -0.16 -0.80
CA ARG A 224 -19.61 -0.08 -1.34
C ARG A 224 -19.41 -1.00 -2.54
N THR A 225 -18.36 -0.74 -3.29
CA THR A 225 -17.79 -1.69 -4.25
C THR A 225 -16.84 -2.64 -3.52
N PRO A 226 -17.05 -3.97 -3.59
CA PRO A 226 -16.27 -4.88 -2.76
C PRO A 226 -14.76 -4.84 -2.95
N GLY A 227 -14.03 -4.96 -1.83
CA GLY A 227 -12.58 -4.85 -1.77
C GLY A 227 -12.11 -3.58 -1.05
N HIS A 228 -10.96 -3.69 -0.39
CA HIS A 228 -10.33 -2.64 0.42
C HIS A 228 -11.21 -2.15 1.59
N ASP A 229 -11.88 -3.08 2.29
CA ASP A 229 -12.78 -2.74 3.40
C ASP A 229 -12.05 -2.29 4.66
N ARG A 230 -10.85 -2.80 4.87
CA ARG A 230 -9.99 -2.37 5.96
C ARG A 230 -9.66 -0.89 5.80
N GLU A 231 -9.33 -0.49 4.60
CA GLU A 231 -9.09 0.88 4.20
C GLU A 231 -10.38 1.71 4.33
N LEU A 232 -11.51 1.22 3.81
CA LEU A 232 -12.80 1.92 3.93
C LEU A 232 -13.17 2.20 5.39
N ALA A 233 -13.15 1.17 6.24
CA ALA A 233 -13.49 1.28 7.66
C ALA A 233 -12.52 2.21 8.40
N THR A 234 -11.22 2.05 8.15
CA THR A 234 -10.19 2.91 8.78
C THR A 234 -10.39 4.37 8.38
N GLY A 235 -10.57 4.64 7.09
CA GLY A 235 -10.77 5.99 6.58
C GLY A 235 -12.05 6.62 7.09
N PHE A 236 -13.15 5.86 7.15
CA PHE A 236 -14.41 6.31 7.71
C PHE A 236 -14.27 6.70 9.18
N LEU A 237 -13.73 5.82 10.03
CA LEU A 237 -13.55 6.08 11.47
C LEU A 237 -12.60 7.26 11.70
N PHE A 238 -11.56 7.39 10.89
CA PHE A 238 -10.62 8.50 10.94
C PHE A 238 -11.26 9.84 10.55
N ALA A 239 -12.04 9.85 9.46
CA ALA A 239 -12.72 11.04 8.98
C ALA A 239 -13.79 11.55 9.95
N GLU A 240 -14.47 10.65 10.67
CA GLU A 240 -15.41 11.02 11.74
C GLU A 240 -14.68 11.39 13.06
N GLY A 241 -13.36 11.27 13.11
CA GLY A 241 -12.53 11.61 14.27
C GLY A 241 -12.65 10.62 15.43
N ILE A 242 -13.13 9.41 15.18
CA ILE A 242 -13.17 8.29 16.13
C ILE A 242 -11.78 7.68 16.25
N LEU A 243 -11.09 7.55 15.12
CA LEU A 243 -9.71 7.08 15.03
C LEU A 243 -8.76 8.27 14.84
N GLN A 244 -7.61 8.27 15.51
CA GLN A 244 -6.57 9.28 15.34
C GLN A 244 -5.35 8.73 14.59
N SER A 245 -5.03 7.46 14.70
CA SER A 245 -3.91 6.87 13.96
C SER A 245 -4.04 5.35 13.87
N VAL A 246 -3.13 4.73 13.10
CA VAL A 246 -3.01 3.26 13.06
C VAL A 246 -2.69 2.66 14.44
N ASP A 247 -2.07 3.44 15.34
CA ASP A 247 -1.73 2.98 16.69
C ASP A 247 -2.99 2.74 17.55
N ASP A 248 -4.14 3.30 17.17
CA ASP A 248 -5.42 3.06 17.84
C ASP A 248 -6.08 1.73 17.41
N LEU A 249 -5.56 1.05 16.37
CA LEU A 249 -6.10 -0.19 15.82
C LEU A 249 -5.40 -1.42 16.41
N GLY A 250 -6.16 -2.24 17.13
CA GLY A 250 -5.73 -3.56 17.60
C GLY A 250 -6.06 -4.69 16.62
N GLY A 251 -7.15 -4.55 15.86
CA GLY A 251 -7.60 -5.56 14.91
C GLY A 251 -8.59 -5.03 13.88
N LEU A 252 -8.56 -5.62 12.68
CA LEU A 252 -9.49 -5.38 11.58
C LEU A 252 -9.77 -6.73 10.90
N ALA A 253 -10.97 -7.26 11.08
CA ALA A 253 -11.32 -8.58 10.56
C ALA A 253 -12.76 -8.60 10.01
N HIS A 254 -12.97 -9.37 8.94
CA HIS A 254 -14.32 -9.67 8.50
C HIS A 254 -14.97 -10.70 9.44
N CYS A 255 -16.26 -10.50 9.73
CA CYS A 255 -17.05 -11.47 10.48
C CYS A 255 -17.64 -12.55 9.56
N GLY A 256 -18.01 -13.67 10.17
CA GLY A 256 -18.68 -14.81 9.52
C GLY A 256 -17.72 -15.85 8.95
N ARG A 257 -18.29 -16.92 8.40
CA ARG A 257 -17.55 -18.00 7.71
C ARG A 257 -17.89 -18.04 6.22
N PRO A 258 -16.97 -18.51 5.35
CA PRO A 258 -17.26 -18.71 3.93
C PRO A 258 -18.54 -19.53 3.75
N GLY A 259 -19.51 -18.97 3.03
CA GLY A 259 -20.81 -19.61 2.76
C GLY A 259 -21.97 -19.14 3.65
N GLU A 260 -21.73 -18.31 4.66
CA GLU A 260 -22.79 -17.64 5.44
C GLU A 260 -23.34 -16.40 4.71
N GLU A 261 -24.63 -16.14 4.86
CA GLU A 261 -25.26 -14.91 4.35
C GLU A 261 -24.64 -13.68 5.05
N GLY A 262 -24.13 -12.72 4.26
CA GLY A 262 -23.41 -11.56 4.79
C GLY A 262 -21.91 -11.77 5.06
N PHE A 263 -21.35 -12.94 4.75
CA PHE A 263 -19.90 -13.17 4.82
C PHE A 263 -19.12 -12.15 3.97
N GLY A 264 -18.18 -11.42 4.60
CA GLY A 264 -17.42 -10.37 3.93
C GLY A 264 -18.10 -8.99 3.87
N ASN A 265 -19.30 -8.84 4.46
CA ASN A 265 -20.08 -7.59 4.50
C ASN A 265 -20.21 -7.00 5.91
N VAL A 266 -19.50 -7.57 6.88
CA VAL A 266 -19.30 -6.96 8.20
C VAL A 266 -17.80 -6.90 8.46
N ILE A 267 -17.30 -5.74 8.88
CA ILE A 267 -15.93 -5.55 9.34
C ILE A 267 -15.91 -5.13 10.81
N GLU A 268 -15.26 -5.93 11.63
CA GLU A 268 -15.04 -5.69 13.04
C GLU A 268 -13.72 -4.95 13.25
N VAL A 269 -13.81 -3.82 13.94
CA VAL A 269 -12.67 -3.01 14.37
C VAL A 269 -12.47 -3.19 15.86
N THR A 270 -11.32 -3.73 16.24
CA THR A 270 -10.93 -3.86 17.64
C THR A 270 -9.95 -2.75 17.98
N PRO A 271 -10.21 -1.92 19.01
CA PRO A 271 -9.25 -0.92 19.49
C PRO A 271 -7.95 -1.58 19.97
N ALA A 272 -6.83 -0.85 19.84
CA ALA A 272 -5.57 -1.26 20.44
C ALA A 272 -5.67 -1.27 21.98
N ALA A 273 -4.79 -2.00 22.66
CA ALA A 273 -4.77 -2.05 24.12
C ALA A 273 -4.59 -0.65 24.71
N GLY A 274 -5.58 -0.20 25.49
CA GLY A 274 -5.60 1.14 26.11
C GLY A 274 -6.13 2.26 25.20
N ALA A 275 -6.46 1.98 23.94
CA ALA A 275 -7.13 2.93 23.07
C ALA A 275 -8.65 2.93 23.32
N PHE A 276 -9.25 4.12 23.37
CA PHE A 276 -10.70 4.28 23.45
C PHE A 276 -11.20 4.91 22.15
N LEU A 277 -11.99 4.15 21.39
CA LEU A 277 -12.69 4.64 20.21
C LEU A 277 -14.07 5.14 20.65
N ASP A 278 -14.25 6.46 20.62
CA ASP A 278 -15.50 7.11 21.02
C ASP A 278 -16.58 6.92 19.95
N VAL A 279 -17.25 5.78 19.99
CA VAL A 279 -18.34 5.41 19.07
C VAL A 279 -19.59 6.27 19.29
N GLU A 280 -19.76 6.84 20.49
CA GLU A 280 -20.92 7.69 20.80
C GLU A 280 -20.94 9.00 20.00
N ARG A 281 -19.78 9.46 19.51
CA ARG A 281 -19.69 10.56 18.53
C ARG A 281 -20.50 10.31 17.26
N VAL A 282 -20.66 9.06 16.85
CA VAL A 282 -21.48 8.69 15.68
C VAL A 282 -22.92 8.43 16.12
N SER A 283 -23.13 7.76 17.25
CA SER A 283 -24.47 7.38 17.72
C SER A 283 -25.33 8.60 18.09
N THR A 284 -24.75 9.66 18.66
CA THR A 284 -25.46 10.93 18.91
C THR A 284 -25.77 11.71 17.63
N ALA A 285 -25.06 11.43 16.53
CA ALA A 285 -25.27 12.07 15.24
C ALA A 285 -26.17 11.24 14.29
N ARG A 286 -26.37 9.92 14.49
CA ARG A 286 -26.97 9.06 13.44
C ARG A 286 -27.93 7.97 13.90
N ARG A 287 -28.56 8.07 15.09
CA ARG A 287 -29.62 7.13 15.49
C ARG A 287 -30.69 6.99 14.37
N GLY A 288 -30.70 5.82 13.72
CA GLY A 288 -31.80 5.36 12.87
C GLY A 288 -31.74 5.66 11.37
N THR A 289 -30.60 6.05 10.79
CA THR A 289 -30.55 6.38 9.34
C THR A 289 -29.49 5.56 8.60
N LEU A 290 -29.94 4.76 7.63
CA LEU A 290 -29.09 4.25 6.55
C LEU A 290 -28.34 5.43 5.94
N THR A 291 -27.01 5.44 6.07
CA THR A 291 -26.17 6.46 5.45
C THR A 291 -26.12 6.20 3.96
N THR A 292 -27.16 6.65 3.26
CA THR A 292 -27.15 6.69 1.80
C THR A 292 -26.11 7.72 1.38
N SER A 293 -25.26 7.36 0.41
CA SER A 293 -24.25 8.21 -0.25
C SER A 293 -24.83 9.51 -0.89
N ALA A 294 -26.12 9.76 -0.70
CA ALA A 294 -26.94 10.84 -1.22
C ALA A 294 -27.21 11.97 -0.21
N CYS A 295 -27.28 11.69 1.11
CA CYS A 295 -27.60 12.70 2.12
C CYS A 295 -26.40 13.00 3.02
N GLY A 296 -25.48 13.82 2.51
CA GLY A 296 -24.52 14.50 3.38
C GLY A 296 -25.31 15.47 4.28
N VAL A 297 -25.06 15.43 5.59
CA VAL A 297 -25.73 16.21 6.65
C VAL A 297 -26.97 15.55 7.27
N CYS A 298 -26.93 14.25 7.58
CA CYS A 298 -27.88 13.68 8.54
C CYS A 298 -27.27 13.63 9.96
N GLY A 299 -27.62 14.64 10.76
CA GLY A 299 -27.70 14.57 12.23
C GLY A 299 -26.68 15.32 13.10
N ARG A 300 -26.05 16.39 12.61
CA ARG A 300 -25.42 17.42 13.49
C ARG A 300 -26.37 18.62 13.68
N ARG A 301 -26.34 19.26 14.86
CA ARG A 301 -27.36 20.22 15.35
C ARG A 301 -27.37 21.58 14.63
N SER A 302 -26.27 21.99 13.99
CA SER A 302 -26.20 23.19 13.14
C SER A 302 -25.08 23.13 12.09
N VAL A 303 -25.13 24.02 11.09
CA VAL A 303 -24.07 24.18 10.07
C VAL A 303 -22.76 24.67 10.68
N ASP A 304 -22.81 25.53 11.70
CA ASP A 304 -21.61 25.96 12.40
C ASP A 304 -20.98 24.83 13.22
N ASP A 305 -21.78 23.97 13.85
CA ASP A 305 -21.27 22.77 14.52
C ASP A 305 -20.59 21.81 13.53
N LEU A 306 -21.10 21.73 12.29
CA LEU A 306 -20.48 20.95 11.22
C LEU A 306 -19.13 21.54 10.79
N LEU A 307 -19.05 22.86 10.68
CA LEU A 307 -17.86 23.59 10.23
C LEU A 307 -16.77 23.64 11.32
N ALA A 308 -17.11 23.59 12.61
CA ALA A 308 -16.18 23.67 13.73
C ALA A 308 -15.35 22.38 13.99
N VAL A 309 -15.72 21.26 13.36
CA VAL A 309 -15.06 19.96 13.58
C VAL A 309 -13.67 19.90 12.95
N CYS A 310 -13.45 20.63 11.86
CA CYS A 310 -12.22 20.51 11.08
C CYS A 310 -11.12 21.46 11.58
N PRO A 311 -9.86 20.98 11.70
CA PRO A 311 -8.74 21.85 12.04
C PRO A 311 -8.44 22.85 10.91
N ALA A 312 -7.86 24.00 11.26
CA ALA A 312 -7.17 24.82 10.29
C ALA A 312 -5.95 24.07 9.74
N LEU A 313 -5.79 24.08 8.42
CA LEU A 313 -4.65 23.47 7.76
C LEU A 313 -3.45 24.42 7.88
N PRO A 314 -2.25 23.91 8.22
CA PRO A 314 -1.05 24.74 8.22
C PRO A 314 -0.75 25.24 6.80
N PRO A 315 0.16 26.23 6.67
CA PRO A 315 0.77 26.55 5.39
C PRO A 315 1.25 25.24 4.74
N GLY A 316 0.77 25.00 3.52
CA GLY A 316 1.03 23.76 2.76
C GLY A 316 2.04 24.04 1.66
N PRO A 317 2.46 22.99 0.91
CA PRO A 317 3.33 23.24 -0.23
C PRO A 317 2.62 24.17 -1.22
N VAL A 318 3.38 25.10 -1.79
CA VAL A 318 2.96 25.89 -2.94
C VAL A 318 3.26 25.04 -4.17
N LEU A 319 2.23 24.68 -4.92
CA LEU A 319 2.34 23.83 -6.10
C LEU A 319 2.16 24.65 -7.38
N PRO A 320 2.79 24.26 -8.49
CA PRO A 320 2.47 24.88 -9.76
C PRO A 320 1.06 24.46 -10.20
N PRO A 321 0.28 25.35 -10.84
CA PRO A 321 -1.10 25.07 -11.26
C PRO A 321 -1.26 23.78 -12.09
N ASP A 322 -0.27 23.47 -12.92
CA ASP A 322 -0.24 22.28 -13.77
C ASP A 322 -0.15 20.98 -12.96
N ALA A 323 0.51 20.97 -11.80
CA ALA A 323 0.53 19.82 -10.89
C ALA A 323 -0.87 19.52 -10.33
N VAL A 324 -1.66 20.55 -10.00
CA VAL A 324 -3.04 20.39 -9.51
C VAL A 324 -3.96 19.90 -10.63
N ALA A 325 -3.80 20.41 -11.85
CA ALA A 325 -4.59 19.96 -12.99
C ALA A 325 -4.28 18.49 -13.36
N ARG A 326 -3.00 18.09 -13.38
CA ARG A 326 -2.58 16.71 -13.67
C ARG A 326 -3.00 15.71 -12.59
N ALA A 327 -3.28 16.15 -11.37
CA ALA A 327 -3.74 15.29 -10.28
C ALA A 327 -5.03 14.55 -10.65
N THR A 328 -5.99 15.20 -11.32
CA THR A 328 -7.23 14.53 -11.75
C THR A 328 -7.05 13.67 -12.99
N GLU A 329 -6.05 13.96 -13.83
CA GLU A 329 -5.72 13.13 -15.00
C GLU A 329 -5.18 11.76 -14.59
N ARG A 330 -4.42 11.70 -13.48
CA ARG A 330 -3.94 10.46 -12.86
C ARG A 330 -5.05 9.51 -12.42
N LEU A 331 -6.29 9.99 -12.23
CA LEU A 331 -7.42 9.13 -11.90
C LEU A 331 -7.70 8.11 -13.02
N ARG A 332 -7.46 8.46 -14.28
CA ARG A 332 -7.68 7.55 -15.42
C ARG A 332 -6.80 6.30 -15.35
N ASP A 333 -5.59 6.43 -14.81
CA ASP A 333 -4.62 5.33 -14.71
C ASP A 333 -5.04 4.26 -13.68
N VAL A 334 -5.94 4.61 -12.75
CA VAL A 334 -6.36 3.77 -11.63
C VAL A 334 -7.83 3.31 -11.74
N GLN A 335 -8.58 3.85 -12.70
CA GLN A 335 -10.03 3.66 -12.87
C GLN A 335 -10.41 2.41 -13.69
N ARG A 336 -10.04 1.21 -13.21
CA ARG A 336 -10.26 -0.05 -13.95
C ARG A 336 -11.73 -0.47 -13.96
N ASN A 337 -12.41 -0.38 -12.83
CA ASN A 337 -13.82 -0.74 -12.72
C ASN A 337 -14.69 0.28 -13.47
N PHE A 338 -14.35 1.57 -13.40
CA PHE A 338 -15.04 2.60 -14.17
C PHE A 338 -14.88 2.39 -15.67
N ALA A 339 -13.69 2.02 -16.16
CA ALA A 339 -13.46 1.77 -17.58
C ALA A 339 -14.35 0.64 -18.13
N ARG A 340 -14.74 -0.32 -17.27
CA ARG A 340 -15.63 -1.43 -17.65
C ARG A 340 -17.11 -1.13 -17.46
N THR A 341 -17.46 -0.39 -16.41
CA THR A 341 -18.86 -0.29 -15.93
C THR A 341 -19.46 1.10 -16.05
N GLY A 342 -18.63 2.15 -16.09
CA GLY A 342 -19.07 3.55 -15.95
C GLY A 342 -19.73 3.88 -14.60
N GLY A 343 -19.82 2.91 -13.68
CA GLY A 343 -20.72 2.96 -12.51
C GLY A 343 -20.04 3.23 -11.17
N VAL A 344 -18.76 3.63 -11.17
CA VAL A 344 -18.01 3.90 -9.93
C VAL A 344 -17.29 5.26 -9.97
N HIS A 345 -16.98 5.77 -8.78
CA HIS A 345 -16.14 6.94 -8.57
C HIS A 345 -14.71 6.53 -8.21
N ALA A 346 -13.78 7.48 -8.33
CA ALA A 346 -12.40 7.30 -7.91
C ALA A 346 -11.91 8.49 -7.08
N ALA A 347 -10.99 8.18 -6.17
CA ALA A 347 -10.20 9.16 -5.45
C ALA A 347 -8.72 8.76 -5.52
N ALA A 348 -7.84 9.75 -5.49
CA ALA A 348 -6.40 9.57 -5.44
C ALA A 348 -5.74 10.66 -4.59
N VAL A 349 -4.70 10.30 -3.84
CA VAL A 349 -3.85 11.27 -3.12
C VAL A 349 -2.45 11.23 -3.68
N LEU A 350 -1.91 12.42 -3.93
CA LEU A 350 -0.58 12.62 -4.48
C LEU A 350 0.29 13.47 -3.55
N ASP A 351 1.60 13.26 -3.60
CA ASP A 351 2.58 14.16 -2.99
C ASP A 351 2.82 15.43 -3.84
N ALA A 352 3.63 16.35 -3.32
CA ALA A 352 3.93 17.63 -3.97
C ALA A 352 4.65 17.47 -5.32
N ASP A 353 5.35 16.35 -5.52
CA ASP A 353 6.04 16.00 -6.76
C ASP A 353 5.11 15.29 -7.78
N GLY A 354 3.84 15.07 -7.40
CA GLY A 354 2.84 14.41 -8.25
C GLY A 354 2.95 12.89 -8.28
N HIS A 355 3.62 12.26 -7.31
CA HIS A 355 3.59 10.82 -7.18
C HIS A 355 2.34 10.36 -6.44
N LEU A 356 1.79 9.24 -6.90
CA LEU A 356 0.61 8.64 -6.30
C LEU A 356 0.94 7.96 -4.97
N LEU A 357 0.30 8.40 -3.88
CA LEU A 357 0.42 7.80 -2.55
C LEU A 357 -0.66 6.74 -2.30
N ALA A 358 -1.88 6.98 -2.78
CA ALA A 358 -3.00 6.03 -2.68
C ALA A 358 -4.07 6.36 -3.73
N ALA A 359 -4.76 5.34 -4.25
CA ALA A 359 -5.89 5.48 -5.15
C ALA A 359 -6.88 4.32 -5.02
N HIS A 360 -8.17 4.62 -5.02
CA HIS A 360 -9.23 3.62 -4.93
C HIS A 360 -10.47 4.01 -5.71
N GLU A 361 -11.21 2.97 -6.12
CA GLU A 361 -12.54 3.08 -6.72
C GLU A 361 -13.64 2.62 -5.75
N ASP A 362 -14.81 3.24 -5.86
CA ASP A 362 -16.02 2.80 -5.18
C ASP A 362 -17.28 3.39 -5.85
N VAL A 363 -18.40 2.66 -5.82
CA VAL A 363 -19.72 3.18 -6.23
C VAL A 363 -20.08 4.48 -5.51
N GLY A 364 -19.67 4.62 -4.24
CA GLY A 364 -19.77 5.86 -3.47
C GLY A 364 -18.52 6.73 -3.59
N ARG A 365 -18.66 7.98 -4.05
CA ARG A 365 -17.53 8.95 -4.08
C ARG A 365 -16.88 9.17 -2.70
N HIS A 366 -17.67 9.11 -1.64
CA HIS A 366 -17.19 9.28 -0.26
C HIS A 366 -16.39 8.07 0.19
N ASN A 367 -16.88 6.87 -0.12
CA ASN A 367 -16.19 5.62 0.15
C ASN A 367 -14.85 5.54 -0.58
N ALA A 368 -14.78 6.02 -1.83
CA ALA A 368 -13.51 6.10 -2.55
C ALA A 368 -12.48 6.98 -1.79
N VAL A 369 -12.91 8.12 -1.25
CA VAL A 369 -12.05 8.98 -0.42
C VAL A 369 -11.70 8.29 0.90
N ASP A 370 -12.66 7.63 1.57
CA ASP A 370 -12.39 6.89 2.80
C ASP A 370 -11.36 5.78 2.57
N LYS A 371 -11.45 5.00 1.49
CA LYS A 371 -10.42 4.00 1.14
C LYS A 371 -9.03 4.64 0.97
N VAL A 372 -8.95 5.79 0.30
CA VAL A 372 -7.68 6.50 0.11
C VAL A 372 -7.13 7.03 1.45
N VAL A 373 -7.96 7.67 2.27
CA VAL A 373 -7.57 8.14 3.60
C VAL A 373 -7.14 6.98 4.49
N GLY A 374 -7.92 5.90 4.53
CA GLY A 374 -7.61 4.72 5.30
C GLY A 374 -6.32 4.03 4.88
N THR A 375 -6.01 4.01 3.57
CA THR A 375 -4.71 3.53 3.07
C THR A 375 -3.55 4.34 3.67
N LEU A 376 -3.66 5.67 3.69
CA LEU A 376 -2.63 6.54 4.24
C LEU A 376 -2.50 6.40 5.75
N VAL A 377 -3.61 6.21 6.46
CA VAL A 377 -3.61 5.97 7.92
C VAL A 377 -2.96 4.63 8.23
N LEU A 378 -3.38 3.54 7.57
CA LEU A 378 -2.80 2.20 7.76
C LEU A 378 -1.31 2.14 7.41
N ALA A 379 -0.87 2.91 6.42
CA ALA A 379 0.54 3.07 6.07
C ALA A 379 1.32 3.95 7.07
N GLY A 380 0.66 4.50 8.09
CA GLY A 380 1.25 5.45 9.03
C GLY A 380 1.68 6.77 8.41
N THR A 381 1.17 7.11 7.21
CA THR A 381 1.50 8.34 6.49
C THR A 381 0.72 9.54 7.00
N VAL A 382 -0.50 9.31 7.50
CA VAL A 382 -1.39 10.33 8.06
C VAL A 382 -1.75 9.97 9.50
N ARG A 383 -1.80 10.99 10.35
CA ARG A 383 -2.30 10.93 11.73
C ARG A 383 -3.30 12.07 11.94
N GLY A 384 -4.11 11.94 12.98
CA GLY A 384 -5.20 12.84 13.31
C GLY A 384 -4.71 14.27 13.56
N PRO A 385 -5.60 15.26 13.46
CA PRO A 385 -5.24 16.68 13.57
C PRO A 385 -4.46 17.07 14.83
N ARG A 386 -4.70 16.34 15.93
CA ARG A 386 -4.10 16.58 17.25
C ARG A 386 -2.71 15.97 17.39
N ALA A 387 -2.32 15.05 16.51
CA ALA A 387 -1.02 14.41 16.51
C ALA A 387 0.02 15.26 15.75
N PRO A 388 1.31 15.23 16.15
CA PRO A 388 2.37 15.86 15.38
C PRO A 388 2.47 15.21 13.99
N ARG A 389 2.81 16.02 12.99
CA ARG A 389 3.14 15.50 11.67
C ARG A 389 4.41 14.67 11.75
N LEU A 390 4.42 13.55 11.05
CA LEU A 390 5.62 12.72 10.92
C LEU A 390 6.59 13.36 9.93
N PRO A 391 7.91 13.31 10.16
CA PRO A 391 8.93 13.82 9.25
C PRO A 391 9.14 12.84 8.08
N LEU A 392 8.10 12.67 7.25
CA LEU A 392 8.14 11.78 6.10
C LEU A 392 8.70 12.50 4.87
N THR A 393 9.47 11.77 4.07
CA THR A 393 10.01 12.24 2.77
C THR A 393 8.90 12.63 1.79
N ARG A 394 7.73 11.98 1.88
CA ARG A 394 6.57 12.24 1.03
C ARG A 394 5.35 12.50 1.90
N GLN A 395 4.70 13.62 1.66
CA GLN A 395 3.52 14.07 2.38
C GLN A 395 2.34 14.17 1.41
N PRO A 396 1.12 13.82 1.84
CA PRO A 396 -0.09 14.12 1.08
C PRO A 396 -0.21 15.62 0.77
N ALA A 397 -0.33 15.95 -0.51
CA ALA A 397 -0.44 17.34 -0.97
C ALA A 397 -1.77 17.59 -1.67
N VAL A 398 -2.20 16.69 -2.58
CA VAL A 398 -3.41 16.87 -3.39
C VAL A 398 -4.31 15.64 -3.28
N LEU A 399 -5.59 15.84 -2.93
CA LEU A 399 -6.65 14.85 -3.09
C LEU A 399 -7.38 15.14 -4.41
N ALA A 400 -7.26 14.25 -5.38
CA ALA A 400 -8.01 14.26 -6.63
C ALA A 400 -9.27 13.38 -6.51
N VAL A 401 -10.43 13.87 -6.96
CA VAL A 401 -11.69 13.11 -6.96
C VAL A 401 -12.40 13.19 -8.31
N SER A 402 -12.99 12.07 -8.76
CA SER A 402 -13.73 12.03 -10.03
C SER A 402 -15.14 12.61 -9.94
N GLY A 403 -15.70 12.67 -8.72
CA GLY A 403 -17.06 13.15 -8.46
C GLY A 403 -17.16 14.64 -8.12
N ARG A 404 -18.36 15.04 -7.67
CA ARG A 404 -18.60 16.37 -7.09
C ARG A 404 -17.88 16.52 -5.75
N VAL A 405 -17.36 17.71 -5.48
CA VAL A 405 -16.75 18.03 -4.19
C VAL A 405 -17.81 18.55 -3.23
N SER A 406 -18.36 17.65 -2.41
CA SER A 406 -19.31 17.98 -1.33
C SER A 406 -18.61 18.31 -0.03
N PHE A 407 -19.33 18.90 0.93
CA PHE A 407 -18.84 19.20 2.28
C PHE A 407 -18.05 18.04 2.90
N GLU A 408 -18.59 16.82 2.85
CA GLU A 408 -17.94 15.64 3.45
C GLU A 408 -16.62 15.26 2.77
N ILE A 409 -16.43 15.57 1.49
CA ILE A 409 -15.14 15.34 0.79
C ILE A 409 -14.09 16.29 1.35
N VAL A 410 -14.44 17.56 1.52
CA VAL A 410 -13.58 18.58 2.13
C VAL A 410 -13.30 18.25 3.59
N GLN A 411 -14.29 17.79 4.35
CA GLN A 411 -14.11 17.34 5.74
C GLN A 411 -13.10 16.19 5.83
N LYS A 412 -13.27 15.13 5.02
CA LYS A 412 -12.35 13.99 4.98
C LYS A 412 -10.92 14.43 4.66
N ALA A 413 -10.76 15.32 3.67
CA ALA A 413 -9.45 15.88 3.31
C ALA A 413 -8.84 16.72 4.44
N ALA A 414 -9.64 17.56 5.11
CA ALA A 414 -9.18 18.41 6.21
C ALA A 414 -8.75 17.57 7.42
N MET A 415 -9.52 16.55 7.78
CA MET A 415 -9.19 15.59 8.85
C MET A 415 -7.88 14.84 8.53
N ALA A 416 -7.68 14.48 7.26
CA ALA A 416 -6.43 13.87 6.76
C ALA A 416 -5.28 14.87 6.54
N ARG A 417 -5.50 16.15 6.84
CA ARG A 417 -4.54 17.25 6.68
C ARG A 417 -4.00 17.40 5.25
N ILE A 418 -4.83 17.07 4.25
CA ILE A 418 -4.52 17.21 2.83
C ILE A 418 -4.87 18.64 2.39
N PRO A 419 -3.87 19.46 1.98
CA PRO A 419 -4.08 20.90 1.83
C PRO A 419 -4.82 21.32 0.57
N ILE A 420 -4.87 20.47 -0.46
CA ILE A 420 -5.45 20.79 -1.76
C ILE A 420 -6.44 19.69 -2.15
N VAL A 421 -7.65 20.08 -2.57
CA VAL A 421 -8.65 19.17 -3.16
C VAL A 421 -8.94 19.62 -4.59
N ALA A 422 -8.85 18.69 -5.53
CA ALA A 422 -9.13 18.91 -6.95
C ALA A 422 -10.23 17.94 -7.43
N GLY A 423 -11.37 18.48 -7.86
CA GLY A 423 -12.48 17.70 -8.39
C GLY A 423 -12.63 17.83 -9.91
N VAL A 424 -12.97 16.72 -10.58
CA VAL A 424 -13.34 16.74 -12.01
C VAL A 424 -14.69 17.45 -12.23
N SER A 425 -15.60 17.40 -11.25
CA SER A 425 -16.93 18.03 -11.30
C SER A 425 -17.02 19.27 -10.42
N ALA A 426 -18.23 19.80 -10.21
CA ALA A 426 -18.50 20.99 -9.43
C ALA A 426 -18.27 20.80 -7.92
N ALA A 427 -18.01 21.91 -7.21
CA ALA A 427 -18.05 22.00 -5.76
C ALA A 427 -19.39 22.58 -5.27
N SER A 428 -19.88 22.13 -4.11
CA SER A 428 -21.06 22.72 -3.44
C SER A 428 -20.68 23.96 -2.60
N SER A 429 -21.62 24.88 -2.36
CA SER A 429 -21.39 26.08 -1.52
C SER A 429 -20.81 25.73 -0.14
N LEU A 430 -21.40 24.77 0.57
CA LEU A 430 -20.93 24.37 1.89
C LEU A 430 -19.52 23.72 1.87
N ALA A 431 -19.12 23.14 0.74
CA ALA A 431 -17.75 22.66 0.56
C ALA A 431 -16.76 23.83 0.43
N VAL A 432 -17.15 24.88 -0.29
CA VAL A 432 -16.37 26.13 -0.41
C VAL A 432 -16.24 26.80 0.96
N ASP A 433 -17.32 26.90 1.73
CA ASP A 433 -17.31 27.51 3.06
C ASP A 433 -16.38 26.75 4.03
N LEU A 434 -16.42 25.41 4.03
CA LEU A 434 -15.51 24.61 4.84
C LEU A 434 -14.06 24.74 4.36
N ALA A 435 -13.83 24.79 3.04
CA ALA A 435 -12.49 24.97 2.49
C ALA A 435 -11.90 26.34 2.87
N LEU A 436 -12.70 27.42 2.83
CA LEU A 436 -12.30 28.74 3.32
C LEU A 436 -11.91 28.70 4.80
N ARG A 437 -12.77 28.14 5.66
CA ARG A 437 -12.54 28.10 7.12
C ARG A 437 -11.34 27.25 7.51
N SER A 438 -11.13 26.12 6.84
CA SER A 438 -9.98 25.24 7.07
C SER A 438 -8.70 25.77 6.41
N GLY A 439 -8.78 26.86 5.63
CA GLY A 439 -7.69 27.36 4.82
C GLY A 439 -7.22 26.34 3.80
N MET A 440 -8.10 25.54 3.20
CA MET A 440 -7.83 24.55 2.15
C MET A 440 -7.86 25.21 0.77
N THR A 441 -7.07 24.70 -0.18
CA THR A 441 -7.21 25.05 -1.59
C THR A 441 -8.22 24.13 -2.26
N LEU A 442 -9.32 24.70 -2.76
CA LEU A 442 -10.37 23.94 -3.43
C LEU A 442 -10.42 24.30 -4.91
N ALA A 443 -10.08 23.33 -5.75
CA ALA A 443 -10.19 23.40 -7.20
C ALA A 443 -11.30 22.46 -7.70
N ALA A 444 -12.10 22.91 -8.67
CA ALA A 444 -13.13 22.11 -9.29
C ALA A 444 -13.11 22.27 -10.82
N PHE A 445 -13.85 21.43 -11.54
CA PHE A 445 -13.77 21.34 -13.01
C PHE A 445 -12.35 21.10 -13.54
N ALA A 446 -11.52 20.40 -12.78
CA ALA A 446 -10.14 20.10 -13.12
C ALA A 446 -10.05 19.05 -14.24
N ARG A 447 -9.81 19.51 -15.47
CA ARG A 447 -9.70 18.68 -16.69
C ARG A 447 -8.91 19.41 -17.77
N ASN A 448 -8.13 18.67 -18.55
CA ASN A 448 -7.39 19.18 -19.70
C ASN A 448 -6.60 20.45 -19.34
N GLU A 449 -5.80 20.38 -18.28
CA GLU A 449 -4.98 21.49 -17.76
C GLU A 449 -5.74 22.73 -17.26
N ARG A 450 -7.08 22.69 -17.16
CA ARG A 450 -7.92 23.80 -16.69
C ARG A 450 -8.65 23.42 -15.41
N PHE A 451 -8.85 24.38 -14.52
CA PHE A 451 -9.65 24.25 -13.30
C PHE A 451 -10.09 25.63 -12.79
N ASN A 452 -11.13 25.64 -11.95
CA ASN A 452 -11.59 26.83 -11.23
C ASN A 452 -11.13 26.73 -9.78
N VAL A 453 -10.46 27.77 -9.28
CA VAL A 453 -10.07 27.87 -7.87
C VAL A 453 -11.14 28.63 -7.11
N TYR A 454 -11.70 28.00 -6.08
CA TYR A 454 -12.68 28.63 -5.19
C TYR A 454 -12.04 29.22 -3.93
N THR A 455 -10.97 28.60 -3.44
CA THR A 455 -10.31 28.97 -2.17
C THR A 455 -8.80 28.66 -2.23
N GLY A 456 -8.01 29.29 -1.36
CA GLY A 456 -6.62 28.92 -1.10
C GLY A 456 -5.66 29.15 -2.27
N LEU A 457 -5.83 30.25 -3.01
CA LEU A 457 -5.01 30.61 -4.18
C LEU A 457 -3.53 30.73 -3.83
N GLU A 458 -3.20 31.09 -2.58
CA GLU A 458 -1.84 31.24 -2.06
C GLU A 458 -1.00 29.94 -2.06
N ARG A 459 -1.62 28.76 -2.22
CA ARG A 459 -0.90 27.49 -2.43
C ARG A 459 -0.63 27.19 -3.91
N LEU A 460 -0.95 28.08 -4.82
CA LEU A 460 -0.61 27.97 -6.22
C LEU A 460 0.47 28.99 -6.54
N SER A 461 1.57 28.54 -7.15
CA SER A 461 2.63 29.46 -7.57
C SER A 461 2.08 30.41 -8.63
N GLN A 462 2.30 31.71 -8.46
CA GLN A 462 2.10 32.66 -9.54
C GLN A 462 3.24 32.50 -10.55
N VAL A 463 2.88 32.38 -11.83
CA VAL A 463 3.81 32.23 -12.95
C VAL A 463 4.57 33.52 -13.18
#